data_AF-A0A093ZSP5-F1
#
_entry.id   AF-A0A093ZSP5-F1
#
_cell.length_a   1.000
_cell.length_b   1.000
_cell.length_c   1.000
_cell.angle_alpha   90.00
_cell.angle_beta   90.00
_cell.angle_gamma   90.00
#
_symmetry.space_group_name_H-M   'P 1'
#
loop_
_entity.id
_entity.type
_entity.pdbx_description
1 polymer ?
#
loop_
_entity_poly.entity_id
_entity_poly.type
_entity_poly.pdbx_seq_one_letter_code
_entity_poly.pdbx_strand_id
1 'polypeptide(L)'
;MATKPLQAVVLPTPVPPASANGVANGERAGGGDTRAVIIVHGQGQEGIVSVFADVLGKPFRLATSFKSVADAGYGTVIGLRADDAKVDIHERDRSRIVAIHAHCVNLGMPPDTELSNECDYEFLYAEKPFFRRDLSRFISFTLGQINHHEALITKPRTYFISTTFPDVRTALPNLDILTVGSDAVELRVDLLKEPLPDGTFSSVPSISYVGEQVMLLRQRTELPIIFTTRCTKENGKFPMENPQLFYEYLYRAVQWGVEYIDVELWLPEEIRRTLYEKRGNSKIISAFHDFSGTFRWPSERAQEIFRDSKRYGDIVKMITVINDVSENYEL
;
A
#
# COMPACT_ATOMS: atom_id res chain seq x y z
N MET A 1 -56.62 7.29 16.72
CA MET A 1 -55.39 6.59 17.17
C MET A 1 -54.39 6.70 16.03
N ALA A 2 -53.40 7.56 16.17
CA ALA A 2 -52.36 7.81 15.16
C ALA A 2 -51.06 7.16 15.63
N THR A 3 -50.50 6.25 14.83
CA THR A 3 -49.22 5.59 15.06
C THR A 3 -48.08 6.48 14.54
N LYS A 4 -47.14 6.82 15.44
CA LYS A 4 -45.91 7.56 15.11
C LYS A 4 -44.90 6.62 14.42
N PRO A 5 -44.10 7.10 13.44
CA PRO A 5 -42.99 6.32 12.92
C PRO A 5 -41.75 6.43 13.83
N LEU A 6 -40.98 5.34 13.91
CA LEU A 6 -39.75 5.23 14.69
C LEU A 6 -38.65 6.16 14.17
N GLN A 7 -38.02 6.89 15.08
CA GLN A 7 -36.78 7.65 14.83
C GLN A 7 -35.60 6.69 14.69
N ALA A 8 -34.83 6.84 13.61
CA ALA A 8 -33.55 6.19 13.44
C ALA A 8 -32.51 6.81 14.38
N VAL A 9 -31.78 5.97 15.12
CA VAL A 9 -30.69 6.38 16.01
C VAL A 9 -29.47 6.73 15.15
N VAL A 10 -29.11 8.00 15.12
CA VAL A 10 -27.87 8.49 14.50
C VAL A 10 -26.73 8.32 15.51
N LEU A 11 -25.76 7.45 15.21
CA LEU A 11 -24.53 7.34 15.98
C LEU A 11 -23.58 8.50 15.61
N PRO A 12 -22.86 9.10 16.59
CA PRO A 12 -21.97 10.23 16.32
C PRO A 12 -20.73 9.79 15.53
N THR A 13 -20.36 10.63 14.56
CA THR A 13 -19.14 10.50 13.76
C THR A 13 -17.91 10.82 14.63
N PRO A 14 -16.78 10.10 14.52
CA PRO A 14 -15.56 10.46 15.25
C PRO A 14 -15.03 11.82 14.79
N VAL A 15 -14.65 12.67 15.73
CA VAL A 15 -14.09 14.00 15.47
C VAL A 15 -12.57 13.87 15.24
N PRO A 16 -11.99 14.46 14.17
CA PRO A 16 -10.55 14.51 13.98
C PRO A 16 -9.87 15.41 15.02
N PRO A 17 -8.65 15.09 15.49
CA PRO A 17 -7.95 15.92 16.46
C PRO A 17 -7.56 17.29 15.87
N ALA A 18 -7.58 18.32 16.72
CA ALA A 18 -7.36 19.71 16.35
C ALA A 18 -5.92 19.99 15.88
N SER A 19 -5.81 20.72 14.77
CA SER A 19 -4.55 21.26 14.23
C SER A 19 -3.99 22.35 15.14
N ALA A 20 -2.72 22.21 15.53
CA ALA A 20 -1.96 23.25 16.19
C ALA A 20 -0.89 23.77 15.22
N ASN A 21 -1.07 25.02 14.75
CA ASN A 21 -0.08 25.76 14.01
C ASN A 21 1.16 26.03 14.88
N GLY A 22 2.34 25.64 14.38
CA GLY A 22 3.62 25.98 14.97
C GLY A 22 4.78 25.53 14.08
N VAL A 23 5.62 26.49 13.70
CA VAL A 23 6.87 26.37 12.93
C VAL A 23 7.58 25.02 13.13
N ALA A 24 7.60 24.18 12.09
CA ALA A 24 8.17 22.83 12.13
C ALA A 24 9.70 22.85 11.97
N ASN A 25 10.39 23.04 13.10
CA ASN A 25 11.74 22.51 13.29
C ASN A 25 11.62 21.19 14.06
N GLY A 26 12.02 20.08 13.44
CA GLY A 26 12.04 18.73 14.04
C GLY A 26 10.71 18.01 13.89
N GLU A 27 10.60 17.18 12.85
CA GLU A 27 9.50 16.22 12.68
C GLU A 27 9.30 15.41 13.97
N ARG A 28 8.10 15.45 14.55
CA ARG A 28 7.71 14.45 15.55
C ARG A 28 7.55 13.13 14.80
N ALA A 29 8.62 12.34 14.73
CA ALA A 29 8.52 10.94 14.36
C ALA A 29 7.40 10.31 15.21
N GLY A 30 6.50 9.55 14.57
CA GLY A 30 5.48 8.80 15.29
C GLY A 30 6.14 7.92 16.36
N GLY A 31 5.39 7.56 17.41
CA GLY A 31 5.90 6.67 18.48
C GLY A 31 6.43 5.32 17.98
N GLY A 32 6.20 5.00 16.69
CA GLY A 32 6.59 3.77 16.03
C GLY A 32 5.73 2.59 16.47
N ASP A 33 5.72 1.54 15.68
CA ASP A 33 5.21 0.25 16.09
C ASP A 33 6.08 -0.25 17.25
N THR A 34 5.46 -0.71 18.34
CA THR A 34 6.14 -1.20 19.54
C THR A 34 6.20 -2.74 19.61
N ARG A 35 5.68 -3.43 18.59
CA ARG A 35 5.70 -4.90 18.49
C ARG A 35 7.11 -5.43 18.19
N ALA A 36 7.38 -6.66 18.61
CA ALA A 36 8.61 -7.36 18.24
C ALA A 36 8.67 -7.56 16.72
N VAL A 37 9.81 -7.24 16.12
CA VAL A 37 10.02 -7.36 14.66
C VAL A 37 10.69 -8.69 14.37
N ILE A 38 9.98 -9.52 13.60
CA ILE A 38 10.46 -10.82 13.14
C ILE A 38 10.69 -10.76 11.63
N ILE A 39 11.90 -11.11 11.21
CA ILE A 39 12.29 -11.21 9.81
C ILE A 39 12.32 -12.68 9.41
N VAL A 40 11.39 -13.07 8.56
CA VAL A 40 11.37 -14.40 7.95
C VAL A 40 12.25 -14.35 6.70
N HIS A 41 13.27 -15.22 6.63
CA HIS A 41 14.25 -15.22 5.55
C HIS A 41 14.43 -16.61 4.92
N GLY A 42 14.85 -16.63 3.65
CA GLY A 42 15.18 -17.86 2.94
C GLY A 42 16.41 -18.59 3.51
N GLN A 43 16.58 -19.84 3.10
CA GLN A 43 17.77 -20.65 3.43
C GLN A 43 19.05 -19.96 2.93
N GLY A 44 20.05 -19.81 3.81
CA GLY A 44 21.32 -19.14 3.48
C GLY A 44 21.22 -17.62 3.31
N GLN A 45 20.09 -17.01 3.70
CA GLN A 45 19.85 -15.56 3.62
C GLN A 45 19.81 -14.89 5.00
N GLU A 46 20.33 -15.53 6.06
CA GLU A 46 20.34 -14.99 7.43
C GLU A 46 21.02 -13.62 7.55
N GLY A 47 21.92 -13.30 6.62
CA GLY A 47 22.57 -12.00 6.54
C GLY A 47 21.58 -10.84 6.40
N ILE A 48 20.38 -11.04 5.83
CA ILE A 48 19.39 -9.96 5.72
C ILE A 48 18.92 -9.47 7.10
N VAL A 49 18.89 -10.36 8.10
CA VAL A 49 18.42 -10.04 9.46
C VAL A 49 19.32 -9.00 10.12
N SER A 50 20.64 -9.09 9.94
CA SER A 50 21.57 -8.09 10.47
C SER A 50 21.37 -6.74 9.80
N VAL A 51 21.08 -6.70 8.49
CA VAL A 51 20.82 -5.44 7.78
C VAL A 51 19.56 -4.76 8.33
N PHE A 52 18.47 -5.49 8.55
CA PHE A 52 17.26 -4.96 9.21
C PHE A 52 17.58 -4.41 10.61
N ALA A 53 18.37 -5.16 11.39
CA ALA A 53 18.77 -4.77 12.73
C ALA A 53 19.60 -3.50 12.77
N ASP A 54 20.58 -3.38 11.88
CA ASP A 54 21.40 -2.20 11.75
C ASP A 54 20.57 -0.98 11.33
N VAL A 55 19.60 -1.15 10.41
CA VAL A 55 18.69 -0.06 9.98
C VAL A 55 17.80 0.40 11.14
N LEU A 56 17.33 -0.54 11.96
CA LEU A 56 16.52 -0.25 13.14
C LEU A 56 17.34 0.22 14.36
N GLY A 57 18.67 0.17 14.29
CA GLY A 57 19.55 0.49 15.42
C GLY A 57 19.37 -0.47 16.61
N LYS A 58 19.04 -1.74 16.34
CA LYS A 58 18.75 -2.76 17.35
C LYS A 58 19.71 -3.94 17.25
N PRO A 59 20.00 -4.65 18.35
CA PRO A 59 20.64 -5.95 18.27
C PRO A 59 19.76 -6.95 17.54
N PHE A 60 20.35 -8.04 17.04
CA PHE A 60 19.61 -9.16 16.48
C PHE A 60 20.03 -10.51 17.04
N ARG A 61 19.13 -11.48 16.88
CA ARG A 61 19.41 -12.90 17.11
C ARG A 61 18.56 -13.76 16.16
N LEU A 62 18.96 -15.01 16.00
CA LEU A 62 18.15 -16.00 15.29
C LEU A 62 17.28 -16.79 16.27
N ALA A 63 16.18 -17.33 15.77
CA ALA A 63 15.26 -18.21 16.48
C ALA A 63 14.76 -19.31 15.54
N THR A 64 14.17 -20.35 16.12
CA THR A 64 13.76 -21.57 15.39
C THR A 64 12.24 -21.76 15.35
N SER A 65 11.46 -20.90 15.99
CA SER A 65 9.98 -20.91 15.90
C SER A 65 9.37 -19.61 16.44
N PHE A 66 8.12 -19.28 16.06
CA PHE A 66 7.38 -18.17 16.67
C PHE A 66 7.07 -18.43 18.16
N LYS A 67 6.82 -19.69 18.55
CA LYS A 67 6.66 -20.10 19.96
C LYS A 67 7.85 -19.71 20.83
N SER A 68 9.07 -19.86 20.31
CA SER A 68 10.30 -19.54 21.05
C SER A 68 10.49 -18.04 21.28
N VAL A 69 9.68 -17.19 20.63
CA VAL A 69 9.79 -15.73 20.67
C VAL A 69 8.46 -15.05 21.02
N ALA A 70 7.49 -15.79 21.55
CA ALA A 70 6.20 -15.24 21.99
C ALA A 70 6.37 -14.12 23.04
N ASP A 71 7.37 -14.24 23.91
CA ASP A 71 7.71 -13.25 24.94
C ASP A 71 8.77 -12.23 24.49
N ALA A 72 9.14 -12.21 23.21
CA ALA A 72 10.09 -11.24 22.71
C ALA A 72 9.58 -9.81 22.90
N GLY A 73 10.44 -8.96 23.44
CA GLY A 73 10.19 -7.52 23.55
C GLY A 73 10.60 -6.75 22.29
N TYR A 74 10.24 -5.48 22.26
CA TYR A 74 10.54 -4.54 21.17
C TYR A 74 12.05 -4.33 20.87
N GLY A 75 12.92 -4.65 21.82
CA GLY A 75 14.33 -4.25 21.81
C GLY A 75 15.27 -5.03 20.87
N THR A 76 14.82 -6.10 20.23
CA THR A 76 15.68 -6.98 19.42
C THR A 76 14.97 -7.39 18.14
N VAL A 77 15.69 -7.38 17.01
CA VAL A 77 15.22 -7.94 15.74
C VAL A 77 15.49 -9.45 15.73
N ILE A 78 14.49 -10.25 15.35
CA ILE A 78 14.58 -11.70 15.40
C ILE A 78 14.51 -12.26 13.99
N GLY A 79 15.50 -13.07 13.61
CA GLY A 79 15.49 -13.81 12.35
C GLY A 79 14.89 -15.21 12.53
N LEU A 80 14.03 -15.61 11.60
CA LEU A 80 13.47 -16.95 11.49
C LEU A 80 13.62 -17.45 10.06
N ARG A 81 14.08 -18.68 9.88
CA ARG A 81 14.14 -19.30 8.56
C ARG A 81 12.72 -19.61 8.08
N ALA A 82 12.46 -19.43 6.80
CA ALA A 82 11.16 -19.66 6.16
C ALA A 82 10.51 -21.01 6.52
N ASP A 83 11.26 -22.11 6.44
CA ASP A 83 10.73 -23.44 6.76
C ASP A 83 10.36 -23.60 8.23
N ASP A 84 11.11 -22.97 9.13
CA ASP A 84 10.85 -23.00 10.56
C ASP A 84 9.67 -22.10 10.92
N ALA A 85 9.55 -20.95 10.26
CA ALA A 85 8.45 -20.00 10.41
C ALA A 85 7.09 -20.62 10.03
N LYS A 86 7.02 -21.36 8.91
CA LYS A 86 5.77 -21.99 8.44
C LYS A 86 5.15 -22.95 9.47
N VAL A 87 5.97 -23.55 10.33
CA VAL A 87 5.49 -24.51 11.34
C VAL A 87 4.47 -23.88 12.30
N ASP A 88 4.65 -22.62 12.69
CA ASP A 88 3.83 -22.01 13.75
C ASP A 88 3.50 -20.50 13.56
N ILE A 89 3.74 -19.92 12.38
CA ILE A 89 3.44 -18.51 12.08
C ILE A 89 1.96 -18.13 12.30
N HIS A 90 1.05 -19.08 12.09
CA HIS A 90 -0.40 -18.91 12.28
C HIS A 90 -0.80 -18.84 13.76
N GLU A 91 0.05 -19.35 14.67
CA GLU A 91 -0.17 -19.29 16.12
C GLU A 91 0.35 -18.00 16.76
N ARG A 92 1.00 -17.10 15.99
CA ARG A 92 1.63 -15.91 16.54
C ARG A 92 0.61 -14.89 17.06
N ASP A 93 0.98 -14.19 18.13
CA ASP A 93 0.21 -13.03 18.59
C ASP A 93 0.49 -11.79 17.73
N ARG A 94 -0.40 -11.54 16.77
CA ARG A 94 -0.31 -10.39 15.84
C ARG A 94 -0.39 -9.03 16.55
N SER A 95 -0.87 -8.97 17.79
CA SER A 95 -0.87 -7.73 18.60
C SER A 95 0.51 -7.42 19.21
N ARG A 96 1.39 -8.41 19.28
CA ARG A 96 2.74 -8.30 19.87
C ARG A 96 3.86 -8.43 18.86
N ILE A 97 3.60 -9.01 17.70
CA ILE A 97 4.60 -9.35 16.69
C ILE A 97 4.22 -8.73 15.34
N VAL A 98 5.22 -8.15 14.67
CA VAL A 98 5.22 -7.86 13.22
C VAL A 98 6.10 -8.89 12.54
N ALA A 99 5.54 -9.66 11.62
CA ALA A 99 6.29 -10.58 10.78
C ALA A 99 6.51 -9.96 9.38
N ILE A 100 7.77 -9.90 8.95
CA ILE A 100 8.17 -9.39 7.65
C ILE A 100 8.85 -10.53 6.87
N HIS A 101 8.27 -10.91 5.74
CA HIS A 101 8.89 -11.86 4.83
C HIS A 101 9.91 -11.16 3.94
N ALA A 102 11.20 -11.38 4.17
CA ALA A 102 12.28 -10.82 3.36
C ALA A 102 12.65 -11.80 2.23
N HIS A 103 12.33 -11.44 1.00
CA HIS A 103 12.49 -12.31 -0.17
C HIS A 103 13.48 -11.74 -1.19
N CYS A 104 14.49 -12.53 -1.55
CA CYS A 104 15.45 -12.18 -2.59
C CYS A 104 14.89 -12.60 -3.95
N VAL A 105 14.54 -11.63 -4.81
CA VAL A 105 13.94 -11.88 -6.13
C VAL A 105 14.88 -12.66 -7.07
N ASN A 106 16.20 -12.60 -6.82
CA ASN A 106 17.19 -13.38 -7.59
C ASN A 106 17.07 -14.90 -7.35
N LEU A 107 16.42 -15.33 -6.27
CA LEU A 107 16.20 -16.74 -5.93
C LEU A 107 14.92 -17.32 -6.54
N GLY A 108 14.22 -16.54 -7.36
CA GLY A 108 12.97 -16.92 -8.02
C GLY A 108 11.76 -16.18 -7.45
N MET A 109 10.69 -16.16 -8.23
CA MET A 109 9.40 -15.56 -7.87
C MET A 109 8.27 -16.53 -8.29
N PRO A 110 7.08 -16.50 -7.63
CA PRO A 110 6.75 -15.67 -6.45
C PRO A 110 7.51 -16.12 -5.19
N PRO A 111 7.51 -15.30 -4.13
CA PRO A 111 7.84 -15.76 -2.79
C PRO A 111 6.90 -16.91 -2.34
N ASP A 112 7.23 -17.58 -1.24
CA ASP A 112 6.39 -18.62 -0.64
C ASP A 112 4.99 -18.06 -0.29
N THR A 113 3.95 -18.59 -0.95
CA THR A 113 2.57 -18.09 -0.86
C THR A 113 1.99 -18.18 0.56
N GLU A 114 2.36 -19.19 1.34
CA GLU A 114 1.89 -19.35 2.72
C GLU A 114 2.44 -18.23 3.59
N LEU A 115 3.76 -18.00 3.53
CA LEU A 115 4.42 -16.91 4.28
C LEU A 115 3.93 -15.54 3.82
N SER A 116 3.79 -15.36 2.51
CA SER A 116 3.17 -14.21 1.87
C SER A 116 1.76 -13.90 2.44
N ASN A 117 0.94 -14.91 2.72
CA ASN A 117 -0.41 -14.71 3.26
C ASN A 117 -0.40 -14.47 4.77
N GLU A 118 0.52 -15.12 5.47
CA GLU A 118 0.58 -15.08 6.92
C GLU A 118 1.32 -13.84 7.44
N CYS A 119 2.40 -13.38 6.81
CA CYS A 119 3.18 -12.23 7.24
C CYS A 119 2.42 -10.90 7.09
N ASP A 120 2.77 -9.95 7.96
CA ASP A 120 2.18 -8.60 7.95
C ASP A 120 2.71 -7.79 6.76
N TYR A 121 3.99 -7.97 6.44
CA TYR A 121 4.65 -7.30 5.31
C TYR A 121 5.59 -8.25 4.55
N GLU A 122 5.97 -7.86 3.34
CA GLU A 122 6.88 -8.58 2.46
C GLU A 122 7.88 -7.60 1.85
N PHE A 123 9.15 -7.77 2.16
CA PHE A 123 10.24 -6.95 1.62
C PHE A 123 10.94 -7.69 0.48
N LEU A 124 10.70 -7.23 -0.74
CA LEU A 124 11.38 -7.75 -1.94
C LEU A 124 12.70 -7.02 -2.14
N TYR A 125 13.78 -7.76 -2.37
CA TYR A 125 15.10 -7.18 -2.64
C TYR A 125 15.87 -7.99 -3.69
N ALA A 126 16.88 -7.36 -4.28
CA ALA A 126 17.91 -8.03 -5.07
C ALA A 126 19.22 -8.12 -4.26
N GLU A 127 19.96 -9.22 -4.39
CA GLU A 127 21.22 -9.42 -3.68
C GLU A 127 22.28 -8.42 -4.18
N LYS A 128 22.34 -8.21 -5.49
CA LYS A 128 23.28 -7.29 -6.13
C LYS A 128 22.63 -6.56 -7.31
N PRO A 129 22.52 -5.22 -7.27
CA PRO A 129 22.83 -4.34 -6.13
C PRO A 129 21.78 -4.42 -5.01
N PHE A 130 22.23 -4.43 -3.75
CA PHE A 130 21.34 -4.29 -2.58
C PHE A 130 21.22 -2.81 -2.18
N PHE A 131 19.99 -2.29 -2.11
CA PHE A 131 19.74 -0.89 -1.77
C PHE A 131 19.31 -0.72 -0.31
N ARG A 132 20.27 -0.50 0.58
CA ARG A 132 19.97 -0.29 2.02
C ARG A 132 19.03 0.90 2.28
N ARG A 133 19.07 1.92 1.42
CA ARG A 133 18.14 3.07 1.48
C ARG A 133 16.68 2.65 1.27
N ASP A 134 16.44 1.72 0.36
CA ASP A 134 15.11 1.16 0.10
C ASP A 134 14.56 0.47 1.36
N LEU A 135 15.34 -0.46 1.92
CA LEU A 135 15.00 -1.12 3.18
C LEU A 135 14.71 -0.11 4.32
N SER A 136 15.56 0.92 4.46
CA SER A 136 15.38 1.95 5.49
C SER A 136 14.05 2.69 5.34
N ARG A 137 13.64 3.03 4.12
CA ARG A 137 12.35 3.68 3.87
C ARG A 137 11.18 2.72 4.09
N PHE A 138 11.27 1.50 3.57
CA PHE A 138 10.26 0.47 3.76
C PHE A 138 9.99 0.22 5.25
N ILE A 139 11.03 0.01 6.06
CA ILE A 139 10.86 -0.31 7.48
C ILE A 139 10.38 0.90 8.28
N SER A 140 10.89 2.10 7.95
CA SER A 140 10.45 3.34 8.61
C SER A 140 8.98 3.64 8.34
N PHE A 141 8.50 3.30 7.14
CA PHE A 141 7.11 3.48 6.77
C PHE A 141 6.22 2.38 7.38
N THR A 142 6.56 1.12 7.21
CA THR A 142 5.74 -0.03 7.67
C THR A 142 5.65 -0.14 9.19
N LEU A 143 6.66 0.35 9.93
CA LEU A 143 6.63 0.46 11.38
C LEU A 143 6.25 1.86 11.88
N GLY A 144 5.77 2.75 11.01
CA GLY A 144 5.10 4.00 11.41
C GLY A 144 6.01 5.08 11.99
N GLN A 145 7.33 5.03 11.73
CA GLN A 145 8.24 6.13 12.07
C GLN A 145 8.08 7.32 11.13
N ILE A 146 7.77 7.07 9.85
CA ILE A 146 7.49 8.13 8.85
C ILE A 146 6.04 8.09 8.38
N ASN A 147 5.48 9.27 8.14
CA ASN A 147 4.14 9.43 7.58
C ASN A 147 4.17 10.45 6.44
N HIS A 148 4.29 9.95 5.21
CA HIS A 148 4.30 10.79 4.00
C HIS A 148 3.03 11.64 3.88
N HIS A 149 1.88 11.12 4.28
CA HIS A 149 0.59 11.82 4.12
C HIS A 149 0.50 13.07 4.99
N GLU A 150 0.94 13.00 6.25
CA GLU A 150 0.99 14.17 7.14
C GLU A 150 1.92 15.27 6.62
N ALA A 151 3.08 14.89 6.06
CA ALA A 151 3.97 15.86 5.43
C ALA A 151 3.31 16.52 4.21
N LEU A 152 2.65 15.72 3.35
CA LEU A 152 2.03 16.22 2.11
C LEU A 152 0.82 17.11 2.35
N ILE A 153 -0.05 16.80 3.33
CA ILE A 153 -1.27 17.58 3.58
C ILE A 153 -0.97 19.00 4.11
N THR A 154 0.25 19.24 4.60
CA THR A 154 0.68 20.58 5.04
C THR A 154 1.07 21.50 3.87
N LYS A 155 1.32 20.94 2.68
CA LYS A 155 1.69 21.71 1.49
C LYS A 155 0.44 22.37 0.89
N PRO A 156 0.55 23.62 0.38
CA PRO A 156 -0.60 24.31 -0.22
C PRO A 156 -1.08 23.66 -1.53
N ARG A 157 -0.18 22.99 -2.25
CA ARG A 157 -0.45 22.25 -3.49
C ARG A 157 0.44 21.02 -3.52
N THR A 158 -0.14 19.91 -3.95
CA THR A 158 0.57 18.65 -4.17
C THR A 158 0.20 18.05 -5.50
N TYR A 159 1.14 17.36 -6.13
CA TYR A 159 0.96 16.71 -7.42
C TYR A 159 1.43 15.26 -7.36
N PHE A 160 0.90 14.41 -8.23
CA PHE A 160 1.50 13.11 -8.50
C PHE A 160 1.57 12.91 -10.01
N ILE A 161 2.54 12.11 -10.45
CA ILE A 161 2.64 11.70 -11.85
C ILE A 161 2.10 10.28 -12.01
N SER A 162 1.13 10.12 -12.91
CA SER A 162 0.66 8.80 -13.35
C SER A 162 1.62 8.23 -14.38
N THR A 163 2.34 7.18 -14.02
CA THR A 163 3.18 6.46 -14.97
C THR A 163 2.33 5.55 -15.85
N THR A 164 2.57 5.57 -17.16
CA THR A 164 1.83 4.76 -18.14
C THR A 164 2.74 3.79 -18.89
N PHE A 165 3.88 3.44 -18.29
CA PHE A 165 4.87 2.56 -18.90
C PHE A 165 4.39 1.10 -18.81
N PRO A 166 4.58 0.30 -19.89
CA PRO A 166 4.29 -1.13 -19.83
C PRO A 166 5.27 -1.91 -18.93
N ASP A 167 6.45 -1.36 -18.69
CA ASP A 167 7.47 -1.87 -17.77
C ASP A 167 8.25 -0.67 -17.20
N VAL A 168 8.35 -0.57 -15.87
CA VAL A 168 9.04 0.50 -15.14
C VAL A 168 10.49 0.62 -15.55
N ARG A 169 11.16 -0.49 -15.92
CA ARG A 169 12.56 -0.50 -16.38
C ARG A 169 12.81 0.49 -17.52
N THR A 170 11.81 0.70 -18.37
CA THR A 170 11.85 1.65 -19.49
C THR A 170 12.03 3.10 -19.03
N ALA A 171 11.50 3.44 -17.85
CA ALA A 171 11.52 4.81 -17.33
C ALA A 171 12.67 5.07 -16.34
N LEU A 172 13.27 4.03 -15.75
CA LEU A 172 14.30 4.16 -14.71
C LEU A 172 15.46 5.11 -15.05
N PRO A 173 15.99 5.16 -16.30
CA PRO A 173 17.06 6.10 -16.63
C PRO A 173 16.66 7.57 -16.50
N ASN A 174 15.39 7.89 -16.76
CA ASN A 174 14.86 9.26 -16.81
C ASN A 174 13.89 9.57 -15.68
N LEU A 175 13.67 8.66 -14.73
CA LEU A 175 12.63 8.78 -13.70
C LEU A 175 12.78 10.06 -12.86
N ASP A 176 14.02 10.44 -12.54
CA ASP A 176 14.34 11.65 -11.78
C ASP A 176 13.89 12.92 -12.52
N ILE A 177 13.95 12.91 -13.86
CA ILE A 177 13.50 14.02 -14.72
C ILE A 177 11.98 14.00 -14.87
N LEU A 178 11.40 12.81 -15.09
CA LEU A 178 9.96 12.64 -15.29
C LEU A 178 9.14 13.03 -14.05
N THR A 179 9.72 12.86 -12.86
CA THR A 179 9.04 13.09 -11.58
C THR A 179 9.26 14.49 -11.00
N VAL A 180 9.96 15.39 -11.71
CA VAL A 180 10.19 16.77 -11.25
C VAL A 180 8.85 17.46 -10.96
N GLY A 181 8.73 18.04 -9.77
CA GLY A 181 7.53 18.75 -9.33
C GLY A 181 6.39 17.84 -8.86
N SER A 182 6.59 16.52 -8.87
CA SER A 182 5.65 15.55 -8.27
C SER A 182 6.00 15.28 -6.81
N ASP A 183 4.97 15.07 -6.00
CA ASP A 183 5.05 14.67 -4.59
C ASP A 183 4.81 13.18 -4.40
N ALA A 184 4.29 12.48 -5.41
CA ALA A 184 4.09 11.04 -5.44
C ALA A 184 4.20 10.50 -6.88
N VAL A 185 4.39 9.20 -7.03
CA VAL A 185 4.38 8.51 -8.33
C VAL A 185 3.30 7.43 -8.31
N GLU A 186 2.38 7.45 -9.28
CA GLU A 186 1.36 6.42 -9.43
C GLU A 186 1.86 5.33 -10.39
N LEU A 187 1.89 4.09 -9.88
CA LEU A 187 2.11 2.87 -10.63
C LEU A 187 0.77 2.34 -11.11
N ARG A 188 0.49 2.50 -12.40
CA ARG A 188 -0.69 1.95 -13.07
C ARG A 188 -0.48 0.49 -13.42
N VAL A 189 -0.83 -0.38 -12.48
CA VAL A 189 -0.67 -1.84 -12.58
C VAL A 189 -1.44 -2.40 -13.77
N ASP A 190 -2.62 -1.84 -14.05
CA ASP A 190 -3.43 -2.23 -15.19
C ASP A 190 -2.77 -1.94 -16.55
N LEU A 191 -1.77 -1.05 -16.60
CA LEU A 191 -1.05 -0.72 -17.83
C LEU A 191 0.25 -1.50 -18.01
N LEU A 192 0.70 -2.22 -16.99
CA LEU A 192 1.86 -3.08 -17.06
C LEU A 192 1.64 -4.23 -18.06
N LYS A 193 2.70 -4.66 -18.72
CA LYS A 193 2.69 -5.75 -19.70
C LYS A 193 3.79 -6.74 -19.39
N GLU A 194 3.43 -7.79 -18.66
CA GLU A 194 4.31 -8.92 -18.40
C GLU A 194 4.51 -9.73 -19.68
N PRO A 195 5.75 -9.85 -20.21
CA PRO A 195 6.03 -10.67 -21.37
C PRO A 195 5.97 -12.17 -21.04
N LEU A 196 5.44 -12.97 -21.96
CA LEU A 196 5.37 -14.43 -21.87
C LEU A 196 6.43 -15.10 -22.77
N PRO A 197 6.83 -16.35 -22.50
CA PRO A 197 7.85 -17.06 -23.29
C PRO A 197 7.51 -17.22 -24.78
N ASP A 198 6.23 -17.17 -25.14
CA ASP A 198 5.73 -17.28 -26.51
C ASP A 198 5.73 -15.94 -27.28
N GLY A 199 6.25 -14.87 -26.67
CA GLY A 199 6.29 -13.53 -27.26
C GLY A 199 4.99 -12.74 -27.13
N THR A 200 3.97 -13.31 -26.47
CA THR A 200 2.75 -12.59 -26.11
C THR A 200 2.89 -11.90 -24.75
N PHE A 201 1.82 -11.28 -24.26
CA PHE A 201 1.78 -10.64 -22.95
C PHE A 201 0.65 -11.23 -22.13
N SER A 202 0.85 -11.34 -20.82
CA SER A 202 -0.22 -11.74 -19.92
C SER A 202 -1.39 -10.75 -19.99
N SER A 203 -2.62 -11.26 -19.95
CA SER A 203 -3.83 -10.42 -19.90
C SER A 203 -3.92 -9.62 -18.60
N VAL A 204 -3.44 -10.21 -17.50
CA VAL A 204 -3.23 -9.56 -16.20
C VAL A 204 -1.81 -9.86 -15.75
N PRO A 205 -0.97 -8.85 -15.47
CA PRO A 205 0.40 -9.08 -15.03
C PRO A 205 0.40 -9.84 -13.70
N SER A 206 1.19 -10.90 -13.57
CA SER A 206 1.28 -11.72 -12.37
C SER A 206 1.70 -10.91 -11.14
N ILE A 207 1.27 -11.33 -9.95
CA ILE A 207 1.72 -10.72 -8.67
C ILE A 207 3.25 -10.70 -8.57
N SER A 208 3.92 -11.75 -9.06
CA SER A 208 5.38 -11.82 -9.13
C SER A 208 5.98 -10.66 -9.92
N TYR A 209 5.48 -10.46 -11.15
CA TYR A 209 5.95 -9.40 -12.01
C TYR A 209 5.65 -8.02 -11.40
N VAL A 210 4.43 -7.80 -10.90
CA VAL A 210 4.04 -6.53 -10.28
C VAL A 210 4.90 -6.22 -9.04
N GLY A 211 5.18 -7.21 -8.20
CA GLY A 211 6.06 -7.03 -7.04
C GLY A 211 7.47 -6.59 -7.42
N GLU A 212 8.03 -7.19 -8.48
CA GLU A 212 9.31 -6.76 -9.02
C GLU A 212 9.25 -5.32 -9.56
N GLN A 213 8.17 -4.93 -10.24
CA GLN A 213 7.98 -3.55 -10.73
C GLN A 213 7.91 -2.54 -9.57
N VAL A 214 7.23 -2.88 -8.47
CA VAL A 214 7.19 -2.05 -7.25
C VAL A 214 8.58 -1.90 -6.65
N MET A 215 9.32 -3.01 -6.49
CA MET A 215 10.69 -3.01 -5.97
C MET A 215 11.60 -2.10 -6.82
N LEU A 216 11.60 -2.29 -8.15
CA LEU A 216 12.43 -1.52 -9.08
C LEU A 216 12.10 -0.02 -9.04
N LEU A 217 10.82 0.33 -8.97
CA LEU A 217 10.37 1.72 -8.85
C LEU A 217 10.89 2.35 -7.55
N ARG A 218 10.67 1.68 -6.42
CA ARG A 218 11.03 2.16 -5.08
C ARG A 218 12.53 2.35 -4.90
N GLN A 219 13.35 1.50 -5.52
CA GLN A 219 14.81 1.63 -5.50
C GLN A 219 15.31 2.87 -6.25
N ARG A 220 14.55 3.36 -7.24
CA ARG A 220 14.94 4.49 -8.08
C ARG A 220 14.40 5.84 -7.63
N THR A 221 13.23 5.89 -6.97
CA THR A 221 12.58 7.14 -6.54
C THR A 221 12.42 7.25 -5.03
N GLU A 222 12.55 8.47 -4.50
CA GLU A 222 12.26 8.81 -3.10
C GLU A 222 10.81 9.26 -2.85
N LEU A 223 10.02 9.39 -3.91
CA LEU A 223 8.62 9.74 -3.80
C LEU A 223 7.80 8.56 -3.23
N PRO A 224 6.74 8.83 -2.46
CA PRO A 224 5.76 7.81 -2.10
C PRO A 224 5.07 7.26 -3.35
N ILE A 225 4.72 5.98 -3.32
CA ILE A 225 4.07 5.29 -4.44
C ILE A 225 2.56 5.25 -4.22
N ILE A 226 1.81 5.51 -5.29
CA ILE A 226 0.38 5.22 -5.40
C ILE A 226 0.23 3.95 -6.24
N PHE A 227 -0.34 2.90 -5.67
CA PHE A 227 -0.62 1.66 -6.38
C PHE A 227 -2.05 1.64 -6.89
N THR A 228 -2.22 1.46 -8.19
CA THR A 228 -3.54 1.59 -8.83
C THR A 228 -3.81 0.44 -9.79
N THR A 229 -4.88 -0.29 -9.51
CA THR A 229 -5.52 -1.25 -10.42
C THR A 229 -6.78 -0.60 -11.00
N ARG A 230 -6.67 0.18 -12.10
CA ARG A 230 -7.84 0.86 -12.68
C ARG A 230 -8.67 -0.12 -13.50
N CYS A 231 -9.96 -0.25 -13.21
CA CYS A 231 -10.81 -1.19 -13.93
C CYS A 231 -11.23 -0.72 -15.33
N THR A 232 -11.72 -1.63 -16.16
CA THR A 232 -12.16 -1.34 -17.53
C THR A 232 -13.32 -0.34 -17.62
N LYS A 233 -14.26 -0.33 -16.67
CA LYS A 233 -15.36 0.68 -16.64
C LYS A 233 -14.89 2.08 -16.25
N GLU A 234 -13.79 2.17 -15.51
CA GLU A 234 -13.16 3.43 -15.13
C GLU A 234 -11.98 3.79 -16.05
N ASN A 235 -12.03 3.35 -17.32
CA ASN A 235 -11.03 3.67 -18.36
C ASN A 235 -9.60 3.16 -18.06
N GLY A 236 -9.49 2.06 -17.32
CA GLY A 236 -8.28 1.26 -17.18
C GLY A 236 -8.35 -0.04 -17.96
N LYS A 237 -7.51 -1.00 -17.57
CA LYS A 237 -7.45 -2.33 -18.20
C LYS A 237 -7.61 -3.50 -17.23
N PHE A 238 -7.74 -3.24 -15.93
CA PHE A 238 -7.87 -4.31 -14.96
C PHE A 238 -9.25 -4.98 -15.09
N PRO A 239 -9.33 -6.31 -15.18
CA PRO A 239 -10.59 -7.03 -15.39
C PRO A 239 -11.53 -6.89 -14.19
N MET A 240 -12.83 -6.74 -14.44
CA MET A 240 -13.85 -6.52 -13.39
C MET A 240 -14.55 -7.81 -12.94
N GLU A 241 -14.36 -8.90 -13.68
CA GLU A 241 -15.09 -10.16 -13.53
C GLU A 241 -14.84 -10.82 -12.18
N ASN A 242 -13.67 -10.55 -11.58
CA ASN A 242 -13.28 -11.08 -10.28
C ASN A 242 -12.82 -9.95 -9.32
N PRO A 243 -13.73 -9.39 -8.50
CA PRO A 243 -13.37 -8.39 -7.49
C PRO A 243 -12.32 -8.87 -6.48
N GLN A 244 -12.25 -10.18 -6.21
CA GLN A 244 -11.25 -10.74 -5.30
C GLN A 244 -9.82 -10.56 -5.83
N LEU A 245 -9.66 -10.48 -7.15
CA LEU A 245 -8.37 -10.16 -7.77
C LEU A 245 -7.90 -8.75 -7.39
N PHE A 246 -8.80 -7.75 -7.31
CA PHE A 246 -8.42 -6.42 -6.81
C PHE A 246 -7.95 -6.50 -5.37
N TYR A 247 -8.67 -7.23 -4.51
CA TYR A 247 -8.25 -7.42 -3.11
C TYR A 247 -6.85 -8.01 -3.03
N GLU A 248 -6.55 -9.05 -3.81
CA GLU A 248 -5.23 -9.70 -3.80
C GLU A 248 -4.11 -8.71 -4.12
N TYR A 249 -4.26 -7.92 -5.20
CA TYR A 249 -3.24 -6.96 -5.63
C TYR A 249 -3.11 -5.78 -4.67
N LEU A 250 -4.23 -5.21 -4.22
CA LEU A 250 -4.24 -4.07 -3.31
C LEU A 250 -3.71 -4.45 -1.93
N TYR A 251 -4.08 -5.60 -1.40
CA TYR A 251 -3.53 -6.08 -0.13
C TYR A 251 -2.05 -6.42 -0.25
N ARG A 252 -1.62 -6.99 -1.39
CA ARG A 252 -0.22 -7.23 -1.66
C ARG A 252 0.60 -5.93 -1.71
N ALA A 253 0.06 -4.86 -2.29
CA ALA A 253 0.67 -3.54 -2.28
C ALA A 253 0.85 -2.99 -0.85
N VAL A 254 -0.11 -3.23 0.05
CA VAL A 254 0.04 -2.91 1.48
C VAL A 254 1.19 -3.70 2.09
N GLN A 255 1.28 -5.00 1.82
CA GLN A 255 2.36 -5.85 2.34
C GLN A 255 3.75 -5.42 1.83
N TRP A 256 3.84 -4.95 0.58
CA TRP A 256 5.07 -4.35 0.03
C TRP A 256 5.36 -2.93 0.55
N GLY A 257 4.56 -2.43 1.49
CA GLY A 257 4.76 -1.12 2.13
C GLY A 257 4.48 0.05 1.19
N VAL A 258 3.54 -0.09 0.25
CA VAL A 258 3.13 1.03 -0.60
C VAL A 258 2.34 2.06 0.19
N GLU A 259 2.69 3.33 0.01
CA GLU A 259 2.20 4.46 0.79
C GLU A 259 0.72 4.77 0.53
N TYR A 260 0.28 4.63 -0.72
CA TYR A 260 -1.11 4.85 -1.12
C TYR A 260 -1.62 3.71 -1.99
N ILE A 261 -2.83 3.24 -1.71
CA ILE A 261 -3.55 2.30 -2.58
C ILE A 261 -4.83 2.95 -3.10
N ASP A 262 -5.08 2.87 -4.41
CA ASP A 262 -6.29 3.38 -5.06
C ASP A 262 -7.36 2.28 -5.06
N VAL A 263 -8.39 2.47 -4.23
CA VAL A 263 -9.47 1.51 -4.01
C VAL A 263 -10.76 2.05 -4.63
N GLU A 264 -11.19 1.43 -5.72
CA GLU A 264 -12.36 1.87 -6.47
C GLU A 264 -13.67 1.61 -5.70
N LEU A 265 -14.59 2.57 -5.74
CA LEU A 265 -15.83 2.56 -4.97
C LEU A 265 -16.79 1.44 -5.36
N TRP A 266 -16.73 0.99 -6.62
CA TRP A 266 -17.59 -0.10 -7.11
C TRP A 266 -17.29 -1.44 -6.44
N LEU A 267 -16.10 -1.61 -5.85
CA LEU A 267 -15.73 -2.84 -5.16
C LEU A 267 -16.74 -3.15 -4.03
N PRO A 268 -17.06 -4.44 -3.81
CA PRO A 268 -17.91 -4.86 -2.71
C PRO A 268 -17.46 -4.24 -1.38
N GLU A 269 -18.42 -3.80 -0.57
CA GLU A 269 -18.12 -3.13 0.71
C GLU A 269 -17.23 -3.97 1.63
N GLU A 270 -17.45 -5.30 1.65
CA GLU A 270 -16.63 -6.25 2.41
C GLU A 270 -15.14 -6.16 2.06
N ILE A 271 -14.80 -6.05 0.76
CA ILE A 271 -13.43 -5.91 0.28
C ILE A 271 -12.85 -4.56 0.72
N ARG A 272 -13.61 -3.47 0.54
CA ARG A 272 -13.18 -2.12 0.92
C ARG A 272 -12.94 -2.00 2.44
N ARG A 273 -13.84 -2.56 3.26
CA ARG A 273 -13.70 -2.63 4.71
C ARG A 273 -12.46 -3.45 5.12
N THR A 274 -12.29 -4.64 4.54
CA THR A 274 -11.14 -5.51 4.87
C THR A 274 -9.81 -4.83 4.52
N LEU A 275 -9.72 -4.16 3.36
CA LEU A 275 -8.54 -3.38 3.00
C LEU A 275 -8.29 -2.24 4.00
N TYR A 276 -9.34 -1.52 4.40
CA TYR A 276 -9.22 -0.46 5.39
C TYR A 276 -8.70 -0.96 6.74
N GLU A 277 -9.24 -2.08 7.25
CA GLU A 277 -8.80 -2.68 8.51
C GLU A 277 -7.36 -3.21 8.45
N LYS A 278 -6.92 -3.69 7.29
CA LYS A 278 -5.59 -4.28 7.11
C LYS A 278 -4.54 -3.36 6.48
N ARG A 279 -4.86 -2.09 6.22
CA ARG A 279 -3.97 -1.17 5.48
C ARG A 279 -2.65 -0.83 6.18
N GLY A 280 -2.48 -1.19 7.45
CA GLY A 280 -1.32 -0.77 8.23
C GLY A 280 -1.16 0.74 8.19
N ASN A 281 0.00 1.21 7.72
CA ASN A 281 0.30 2.63 7.55
C ASN A 281 -0.04 3.19 6.15
N SER A 282 -0.43 2.34 5.19
CA SER A 282 -0.90 2.76 3.87
C SER A 282 -2.17 3.59 3.98
N LYS A 283 -2.31 4.56 3.08
CA LYS A 283 -3.51 5.39 2.92
C LYS A 283 -4.36 4.91 1.76
N ILE A 284 -5.67 4.89 1.97
CA ILE A 284 -6.62 4.52 0.93
C ILE A 284 -7.09 5.78 0.21
N ILE A 285 -6.86 5.82 -1.11
CA ILE A 285 -7.52 6.73 -2.03
C ILE A 285 -8.81 6.03 -2.49
N SER A 286 -9.96 6.42 -1.94
CA SER A 286 -11.25 5.93 -2.42
C SER A 286 -11.59 6.62 -3.73
N ALA A 287 -11.54 5.86 -4.82
CA ALA A 287 -11.66 6.39 -6.17
C ALA A 287 -13.01 6.10 -6.79
N PHE A 288 -13.54 7.06 -7.54
CA PHE A 288 -14.72 6.93 -8.36
C PHE A 288 -14.49 7.70 -9.67
N HIS A 289 -14.77 7.05 -10.79
CA HIS A 289 -14.71 7.69 -12.11
C HIS A 289 -16.04 7.56 -12.85
N ASP A 290 -16.53 8.67 -13.39
CA ASP A 290 -17.71 8.70 -14.27
C ASP A 290 -17.34 9.25 -15.65
N PHE A 291 -17.41 8.37 -16.66
CA PHE A 291 -17.17 8.71 -18.07
C PHE A 291 -18.46 8.83 -18.88
N SER A 292 -19.63 8.85 -18.23
CA SER A 292 -20.93 8.92 -18.92
C SER A 292 -21.22 10.30 -19.52
N GLY A 293 -20.58 11.35 -18.99
CA GLY A 293 -20.89 12.75 -19.30
C GLY A 293 -22.26 13.19 -18.76
N THR A 294 -22.91 12.39 -17.91
CA THR A 294 -24.23 12.71 -17.33
C THR A 294 -24.17 13.05 -15.85
N PHE A 295 -22.99 12.93 -15.22
CA PHE A 295 -22.78 13.25 -13.81
C PHE A 295 -22.95 14.74 -13.54
N ARG A 296 -23.54 15.08 -12.39
CA ARG A 296 -23.77 16.46 -11.93
C ARG A 296 -23.26 16.63 -10.51
N TRP A 297 -22.34 17.56 -10.28
CA TRP A 297 -21.80 17.89 -8.96
C TRP A 297 -22.87 18.29 -7.92
N PRO A 298 -23.87 19.13 -8.24
CA PRO A 298 -24.89 19.51 -7.27
C PRO A 298 -25.96 18.41 -7.03
N SER A 299 -25.75 17.18 -7.50
CA SER A 299 -26.72 16.09 -7.35
C SER A 299 -26.63 15.38 -6.00
N GLU A 300 -27.75 14.79 -5.55
CA GLU A 300 -27.77 13.89 -4.40
C GLU A 300 -26.83 12.69 -4.61
N ARG A 301 -26.74 12.20 -5.85
CA ARG A 301 -25.83 11.11 -6.23
C ARG A 301 -24.36 11.43 -5.94
N ALA A 302 -23.92 12.66 -6.22
CA ALA A 302 -22.56 13.09 -5.90
C ALA A 302 -22.29 13.06 -4.39
N GLN A 303 -23.27 13.51 -3.59
CA GLN A 303 -23.18 13.47 -2.13
C GLN A 303 -23.19 12.04 -1.58
N GLU A 304 -23.98 11.13 -2.17
CA GLU A 304 -23.97 9.70 -1.83
C GLU A 304 -22.60 9.08 -2.07
N ILE A 305 -22.03 9.28 -3.26
CA ILE A 305 -20.70 8.78 -3.61
C ILE A 305 -19.66 9.30 -2.63
N PHE A 306 -19.67 10.59 -2.31
CA PHE A 306 -18.77 11.16 -1.31
C PHE A 306 -18.95 10.53 0.08
N ARG A 307 -20.21 10.34 0.53
CA ARG A 307 -20.53 9.70 1.81
C ARG A 307 -20.08 8.24 1.86
N ASP A 308 -20.11 7.54 0.74
CA ASP A 308 -19.71 6.14 0.66
C ASP A 308 -18.19 5.98 0.56
N SER A 309 -17.54 6.85 -0.21
CA SER A 309 -16.08 6.93 -0.33
C SER A 309 -15.41 7.25 1.00
N LYS A 310 -15.93 8.22 1.76
CA LYS A 310 -15.32 8.64 3.04
C LYS A 310 -15.37 7.57 4.14
N ARG A 311 -16.17 6.50 3.99
CA ARG A 311 -16.29 5.45 5.03
C ARG A 311 -14.98 4.68 5.21
N TYR A 312 -14.27 4.44 4.12
CA TYR A 312 -13.07 3.59 4.06
C TYR A 312 -11.93 4.24 3.26
N GLY A 313 -11.99 5.55 3.02
CA GLY A 313 -10.95 6.32 2.33
C GLY A 313 -10.31 7.34 3.26
N ASP A 314 -8.98 7.36 3.29
CA ASP A 314 -8.22 8.48 3.88
C ASP A 314 -8.26 9.70 2.94
N ILE A 315 -8.38 9.47 1.62
CA ILE A 315 -8.55 10.47 0.57
C ILE A 315 -9.75 10.07 -0.30
N VAL A 316 -10.60 11.04 -0.67
CA VAL A 316 -11.68 10.82 -1.65
C VAL A 316 -11.26 11.40 -2.99
N LYS A 317 -11.31 10.58 -4.05
CA LYS A 317 -10.98 10.94 -5.44
C LYS A 317 -12.21 10.70 -6.31
N MET A 318 -12.88 11.78 -6.71
CA MET A 318 -14.01 11.73 -7.64
C MET A 318 -13.61 12.41 -8.93
N ILE A 319 -13.66 11.69 -10.05
CA ILE A 319 -13.30 12.19 -11.37
C ILE A 319 -14.48 12.00 -12.31
N THR A 320 -14.88 13.07 -13.01
CA THR A 320 -16.02 13.04 -13.91
C THR A 320 -15.67 13.73 -15.21
N VAL A 321 -16.26 13.29 -16.31
CA VAL A 321 -16.20 14.04 -17.57
C VAL A 321 -17.11 15.26 -17.47
N ILE A 322 -16.59 16.42 -17.87
CA ILE A 322 -17.38 17.64 -18.05
C ILE A 322 -17.73 17.83 -19.53
N ASN A 323 -18.90 18.40 -19.80
CA ASN A 323 -19.30 18.78 -21.16
C ASN A 323 -19.17 20.30 -21.40
N ASP A 324 -19.26 21.10 -20.34
CA ASP A 324 -19.13 22.55 -20.38
C ASP A 324 -18.18 23.06 -19.29
N VAL A 325 -17.48 24.16 -19.57
CA VAL A 325 -16.56 24.78 -18.60
C VAL A 325 -17.28 25.22 -17.33
N SER A 326 -18.58 25.56 -17.41
CA SER A 326 -19.38 25.95 -16.26
C SER A 326 -19.45 24.87 -15.19
N GLU A 327 -19.38 23.60 -15.59
CA GLU A 327 -19.44 22.45 -14.68
C GLU A 327 -18.21 22.39 -13.74
N ASN A 328 -17.09 23.05 -14.10
CA ASN A 328 -15.95 23.21 -13.19
C ASN A 328 -16.23 24.16 -12.02
N TYR A 329 -17.16 25.10 -12.18
CA TYR A 329 -17.56 25.99 -11.07
C TYR A 329 -18.61 25.33 -10.17
N GLU A 330 -19.24 24.24 -10.61
CA GLU A 330 -20.16 23.45 -9.79
C GLU A 330 -19.44 22.49 -8.84
N LEU A 331 -18.22 22.06 -9.21
CA LEU A 331 -17.29 21.30 -8.37
C LEU A 331 -16.76 22.15 -7.20
#